data_AF-C4N097-F1
#
_entry.id   AF-C4N097-F1
#
_cell.length_a   1.000
_cell.length_b   1.000
_cell.length_c   1.000
_cell.angle_alpha   90.00
_cell.angle_beta   90.00
_cell.angle_gamma   90.00
#
_symmetry.space_group_name_H-M   'P 1'
#
loop_
_entity.id
_entity.type
_entity.pdbx_description
1 polymer ?
#
loop_
_entity_poly.entity_id
_entity_poly.type
_entity_poly.pdbx_seq_one_letter_code
_entity_poly.pdbx_strand_id
1 'polypeptide(L)' 'HWHGFFQEGSSWADGPVGVTQCPIAPGHSFLYQFTVPDQAGTFWYHS' A
#
# COMPACT_ATOMS: atom_id res chain seq x y z
N HIS A 1 1.84 4.72 1.30
CA HIS A 1 2.43 3.94 0.20
C HIS A 1 3.51 3.02 0.73
N TRP A 2 3.56 1.78 0.23
CA TRP A 2 4.58 0.79 0.60
C TRP A 2 5.61 0.70 -0.53
N HIS A 3 6.64 1.54 -0.43
CA HIS A 3 7.54 1.82 -1.55
C HIS A 3 8.39 0.61 -1.91
N GLY A 4 8.24 0.17 -3.16
CA GLY A 4 9.00 -0.92 -3.76
C GLY A 4 8.30 -2.28 -3.76
N PHE A 5 7.08 -2.41 -3.21
CA PHE A 5 6.28 -3.63 -3.39
C PHE A 5 5.44 -3.58 -4.67
N PHE A 6 5.35 -4.71 -5.37
CA PHE A 6 4.66 -4.81 -6.66
C PHE A 6 3.14 -4.69 -6.55
N GLN A 7 2.56 -5.06 -5.40
CA GLN A 7 1.12 -5.00 -5.16
C GLN A 7 0.28 -5.74 -6.23
N GLU A 8 0.81 -6.83 -6.81
CA GLU A 8 0.07 -7.64 -7.78
C GLU A 8 -1.20 -8.21 -7.14
N GLY A 9 -2.35 -8.04 -7.80
CA GLY A 9 -3.66 -8.39 -7.25
C GLY A 9 -4.13 -7.57 -6.04
N SER A 10 -3.34 -6.59 -5.60
CA SER A 10 -3.55 -5.80 -4.39
C SER A 10 -3.29 -4.30 -4.61
N SER A 11 -3.50 -3.80 -5.83
CA SER A 11 -3.27 -2.39 -6.19
C SER A 11 -4.02 -1.39 -5.29
N TRP A 12 -5.18 -1.78 -4.74
CA TRP A 12 -5.94 -1.00 -3.76
C TRP A 12 -5.17 -0.72 -2.46
N ALA A 13 -4.14 -1.50 -2.14
CA ALA A 13 -3.30 -1.36 -0.96
C ALA A 13 -2.01 -0.57 -1.23
N ASP A 14 -1.81 -0.06 -2.45
CA ASP A 14 -0.55 0.58 -2.82
C ASP A 14 -0.33 1.92 -2.11
N GLY A 15 -1.38 2.71 -1.88
CA GLY A 15 -1.33 3.91 -1.04
C GLY A 15 -1.39 5.30 -1.72
N PRO A 16 -1.00 5.51 -2.99
CA PRO A 16 -1.13 6.81 -3.64
C PRO A 16 -2.57 7.35 -3.69
N VAL A 17 -2.80 8.46 -2.97
CA VAL A 17 -4.10 9.12 -2.90
C VAL A 17 -4.51 9.67 -4.26
N GLY A 18 -5.76 9.41 -4.67
CA GLY A 18 -6.33 9.85 -5.95
C GLY A 18 -5.97 8.95 -7.13
N VAL A 19 -5.18 7.88 -6.90
CA VAL A 19 -4.87 6.86 -7.91
C VAL A 19 -5.38 5.50 -7.46
N THR A 20 -4.88 5.00 -6.33
CA THR A 20 -5.21 3.65 -5.85
C THR A 20 -6.22 3.65 -4.70
N GLN A 21 -6.40 4.79 -4.03
CA GLN A 21 -7.40 4.97 -2.98
C GLN A 21 -7.74 6.45 -2.70
N CYS A 22 -8.82 6.66 -1.94
CA CYS A 22 -9.06 7.91 -1.22
C CYS A 22 -8.23 7.98 0.07
N PRO A 23 -7.99 9.18 0.65
CA PRO A 23 -7.30 9.29 1.93
C PRO A 23 -8.16 8.66 3.05
N ILE A 24 -7.49 8.06 4.04
CA ILE A 24 -8.17 7.56 5.24
C ILE A 24 -8.66 8.77 6.03
N ALA A 25 -9.97 8.82 6.31
CA ALA A 25 -10.57 9.93 7.04
C ALA A 25 -10.08 9.98 8.50
N PRO A 26 -9.99 11.17 9.12
CA PRO A 26 -9.64 11.29 10.54
C PRO A 26 -10.57 10.46 11.43
N GLY A 27 -10.01 9.72 12.39
CA GLY A 27 -10.77 8.85 13.29
C GLY A 27 -11.17 7.49 12.71
N HIS A 28 -10.85 7.22 11.44
CA HIS A 28 -11.06 5.92 10.81
C HIS A 28 -9.75 5.14 10.68
N SER A 29 -9.87 3.83 10.46
CA SER A 29 -8.75 2.93 10.19
C SER A 29 -8.96 2.21 8.87
N PHE A 30 -7.88 1.81 8.24
CA PHE A 30 -7.90 1.02 7.02
C PHE A 30 -6.81 -0.03 7.08
N LEU A 31 -7.15 -1.27 6.74
CA LEU A 31 -6.23 -2.39 6.75
C LEU A 31 -5.63 -2.58 5.35
N TYR A 32 -4.33 -2.33 5.23
CA TYR A 32 -3.56 -2.74 4.06
C TYR A 32 -3.19 -4.22 4.20
N GLN A 33 -3.73 -5.08 3.33
CA GLN A 33 -3.49 -6.52 3.37
C GLN A 33 -3.03 -7.01 2.00
N PHE A 34 -1.76 -7.36 1.89
CA PHE A 34 -1.14 -7.87 0.66
C PHE A 34 -0.03 -8.88 0.98
N THR A 35 0.41 -9.62 -0.04
CA THR A 35 1.49 -10.61 0.06
C THR A 35 2.68 -10.18 -0.77
N VAL A 36 3.86 -10.70 -0.43
CA VAL A 36 5.12 -10.41 -1.14
C VAL A 36 5.78 -11.74 -1.54
N PRO A 37 5.28 -12.43 -2.59
CA PRO A 37 5.73 -13.78 -2.92
C PRO A 37 7.11 -13.83 -3.59
N ASP A 38 7.52 -12.74 -4.25
CA ASP A 38 8.60 -12.72 -5.23
C ASP A 38 9.61 -11.56 -5.02
N GLN A 39 9.53 -10.86 -3.88
CA GLN A 39 10.45 -9.76 -3.55
C GLN A 39 11.10 -9.93 -2.18
N ALA A 40 12.41 -9.67 -2.12
CA ALA A 40 13.18 -9.56 -0.89
C ALA A 40 14.22 -8.46 -1.05
N GLY A 41 14.42 -7.64 -0.02
CA GLY A 41 15.29 -6.47 -0.10
C GLY A 41 15.03 -5.47 1.02
N THR A 42 15.60 -4.28 0.87
CA THR A 42 15.32 -3.15 1.78
C THR A 42 14.26 -2.26 1.16
N PHE A 43 13.20 -2.01 1.91
CA PHE A 43 12.05 -1.21 1.50
C PHE A 43 11.75 -0.15 2.56
N TRP A 44 10.78 0.72 2.29
CA TRP A 44 10.35 1.76 3.21
C TRP A 44 8.88 2.11 2.95
N TYR A 45 8.27 2.85 3.87
CA TYR A 45 6.90 3.33 3.73
C TYR A 45 6.85 4.84 3.96
N HIS A 46 5.89 5.51 3.33
CA HIS A 46 5.65 6.92 3.53
C HIS A 46 4.18 7.30 3.29
N SER A 47 3.79 8.48 3.79
CA SER A 47 2.49 9.10 3.49
C SER A 47 2.42 9.61 2.06
#